data_AF-A0A919MK10-F1
#
_entry.id   AF-A0A919MK10-F1
#
_cell.length_a   1.000
_cell.length_b   1.000
_cell.length_c   1.000
_cell.angle_alpha   90.00
_cell.angle_beta   90.00
_cell.angle_gamma   90.00
#
_symmetry.space_group_name_H-M   'P 1'
#
loop_
_entity.id
_entity.type
_entity.pdbx_description
1 polymer ?
#
loop_
_entity_poly.entity_id
_entity_poly.type
_entity_poly.pdbx_seq_one_letter_code
_entity_poly.pdbx_strand_id
1 'polypeptide(L)'
;MQRRIVVAHPDFGRKLKELREKHGLSLRRLGGMIHCSHGHLWDLESGIKRPSLSVAVLLDQALEAGGQLSAMVSEVSADTGRRGVAVEQAMVAMPSGLEFAPDWRHGIDVAVDLWRGDMQRRNLLRQVGFSATASCQRRCDG
;
A
#
# COMPACT_ATOMS: atom_id res chain seq x y z
N MET A 1 -3.03 -2.68 22.25
CA MET A 1 -2.29 -1.66 21.48
C MET A 1 -3.25 -1.03 20.48
N GLN A 2 -3.66 0.22 20.68
CA GLN A 2 -4.57 0.90 19.75
C GLN A 2 -3.89 1.13 18.40
N ARG A 3 -4.53 0.67 17.32
CA ARG A 3 -4.12 1.01 15.95
C ARG A 3 -4.60 2.43 15.65
N ARG A 4 -3.67 3.36 15.44
CA ARG A 4 -3.98 4.72 14.99
C ARG A 4 -3.95 4.75 13.46
N ILE A 5 -4.98 5.34 12.86
CA ILE A 5 -5.06 5.58 11.42
C ILE A 5 -4.90 7.08 11.20
N VAL A 6 -4.02 7.46 10.27
CA VAL A 6 -3.84 8.86 9.88
C VAL A 6 -4.65 9.13 8.60
N VAL A 7 -5.55 10.11 8.69
CA VAL A 7 -6.33 10.62 7.57
C VAL A 7 -5.82 12.03 7.27
N ALA A 8 -5.41 12.28 6.02
CA ALA A 8 -4.99 13.58 5.55
C ALA A 8 -5.95 14.07 4.47
N HIS A 9 -6.22 15.38 4.44
CA HIS A 9 -7.03 16.00 3.39
C HIS A 9 -6.33 15.86 2.02
N PRO A 10 -7.07 15.59 0.92
CA PRO A 10 -6.46 15.43 -0.41
C PRO A 10 -5.68 16.66 -0.89
N ASP A 11 -6.06 17.86 -0.45
CA ASP A 11 -5.37 19.11 -0.79
C ASP A 11 -4.07 19.37 -0.01
N PHE A 12 -3.68 18.50 0.91
CA PHE A 12 -2.48 18.69 1.74
C PHE A 12 -1.23 18.94 0.89
N GLY A 13 -1.00 18.11 -0.12
CA GLY A 13 0.20 18.21 -0.98
C GLY A 13 0.23 19.51 -1.79
N ARG A 14 -0.93 19.95 -2.29
CA ARG A 14 -1.08 21.24 -2.98
C ARG A 14 -0.77 22.40 -2.05
N LYS A 15 -1.33 22.38 -0.83
CA LYS A 15 -1.11 23.46 0.15
C LYS A 15 0.34 23.55 0.60
N LEU A 16 0.98 22.39 0.79
CA LEU A 16 2.40 22.30 1.13
C LEU A 16 3.27 22.95 0.03
N LYS A 17 2.98 22.64 -1.24
CA LYS A 17 3.68 23.25 -2.38
C LYS A 17 3.51 24.76 -2.43
N GLU A 18 2.28 25.27 -2.29
CA GLU A 18 1.99 26.72 -2.25
C GLU A 18 2.78 27.43 -1.15
N LEU A 19 2.79 26.89 0.07
CA LEU A 19 3.53 27.47 1.19
C LEU A 19 5.04 27.42 0.95
N ARG A 20 5.55 26.29 0.44
CA ARG A 20 6.98 26.16 0.13
C ARG A 20 7.43 27.19 -0.91
N GLU A 21 6.65 27.39 -1.96
CA GLU A 21 6.93 28.37 -3.01
C GLU A 21 6.83 29.80 -2.50
N LYS A 22 5.84 30.12 -1.64
CA LYS A 22 5.72 31.43 -1.00
C LYS A 22 6.94 31.80 -0.15
N HIS A 23 7.55 30.82 0.52
CA HIS A 23 8.77 30.99 1.30
C HIS A 23 10.06 30.88 0.45
N GLY A 24 9.96 30.66 -0.87
CA GLY A 24 11.11 30.53 -1.76
C GLY A 24 12.00 29.32 -1.45
N LEU A 25 11.45 28.28 -0.81
CA LEU A 25 12.21 27.13 -0.37
C LEU A 25 12.21 26.04 -1.44
N SER A 26 13.38 25.43 -1.66
CA SER A 26 13.46 24.17 -2.40
C SER A 26 13.08 23.01 -1.48
N LEU A 27 12.59 21.92 -2.06
CA LEU A 27 12.32 20.67 -1.33
C LEU A 27 13.55 20.18 -0.54
N ARG A 28 14.75 20.39 -1.08
CA ARG A 28 16.01 19.97 -0.44
C ARG A 28 16.33 20.84 0.78
N ARG A 29 16.07 22.15 0.69
CA ARG A 29 16.26 23.08 1.80
C ARG A 29 15.23 22.84 2.91
N LEU A 30 13.97 22.64 2.53
CA LEU A 30 12.91 22.27 3.48
C LEU A 30 13.22 20.94 4.18
N GLY A 31 13.65 19.92 3.43
CA GLY A 31 14.05 18.62 3.99
C GLY A 31 15.20 18.73 5.00
N GLY A 32 16.17 19.61 4.73
CA GLY A 32 17.25 19.90 5.68
C GLY A 32 16.75 20.52 6.99
N MET A 33 15.72 21.37 6.95
CA MET A 33 15.17 22.04 8.13
C MET A 33 14.36 21.10 9.03
N ILE A 34 13.63 20.13 8.44
CA ILE A 34 12.79 19.19 9.19
C ILE A 34 13.41 17.78 9.33
N HIS A 35 14.68 17.63 8.93
CA HIS A 35 15.40 16.36 8.88
C HIS A 35 14.68 15.24 8.09
N CYS A 36 13.97 15.61 7.02
CA CYS A 36 13.30 14.67 6.13
C CYS A 36 14.01 14.60 4.77
N SER A 37 13.96 13.44 4.13
CA SER A 37 14.49 13.30 2.79
C SER A 37 13.65 14.08 1.78
N HIS A 38 14.31 14.66 0.77
CA HIS A 38 13.64 15.34 -0.34
C HIS A 38 12.62 14.42 -1.04
N GLY A 39 12.96 13.14 -1.24
CA GLY A 39 12.05 12.17 -1.85
C GLY A 39 10.79 11.98 -1.01
N HIS A 40 10.92 11.91 0.32
CA HIS A 40 9.76 11.82 1.19
C HIS A 40 8.88 13.06 1.10
N LEU A 41 9.46 14.26 1.03
CA LEU A 41 8.70 15.50 0.83
C LEU A 41 7.99 15.54 -0.53
N TRP A 42 8.63 15.05 -1.58
CA TRP A 42 8.02 14.95 -2.91
C TRP A 42 6.84 13.98 -2.93
N ASP A 43 6.95 12.83 -2.23
CA ASP A 43 5.85 11.87 -2.09
C ASP A 43 4.65 12.48 -1.36
N LEU A 44 4.90 13.37 -0.39
CA LEU A 44 3.87 14.11 0.34
C LEU A 44 3.22 15.19 -0.52
N GLU A 45 4.02 15.98 -1.26
CA GLU A 45 3.49 17.00 -2.19
C GLU A 45 2.67 16.37 -3.33
N SER A 46 3.08 15.21 -3.81
CA SER A 46 2.40 14.46 -4.89
C SER A 46 1.19 13.66 -4.41
N GLY A 47 0.96 13.58 -3.08
CA GLY A 47 -0.14 12.81 -2.49
C GLY A 47 0.03 11.29 -2.57
N ILE A 48 1.21 10.80 -2.96
CA ILE A 48 1.53 9.37 -3.03
C ILE A 48 1.54 8.76 -1.62
N LYS A 49 2.08 9.51 -0.66
CA LYS A 49 2.16 9.11 0.75
C LYS A 49 1.36 10.04 1.62
N ARG A 50 0.72 9.48 2.65
CA ARG A 50 0.02 10.29 3.67
C ARG A 50 1.02 10.88 4.67
N PRO A 51 0.95 12.18 4.98
CA PRO A 51 1.74 12.78 6.05
C PRO A 51 1.33 12.18 7.40
N SER A 52 2.29 12.01 8.30
CA SER A 52 1.98 11.78 9.71
C SER A 52 1.69 13.11 10.40
N LEU A 53 0.97 13.07 11.52
CA LEU A 53 0.68 14.28 12.30
C LEU A 53 1.97 14.98 12.76
N SER A 54 2.96 14.21 13.22
CA SER A 54 4.27 14.75 13.62
C SER A 54 4.98 15.49 12.49
N VAL A 55 4.95 14.94 11.27
CA VAL A 55 5.55 15.60 10.10
C VAL A 55 4.78 16.86 9.72
N ALA A 56 3.45 16.84 9.81
CA ALA A 56 2.63 18.03 9.53
C ALA A 56 2.92 19.18 10.51
N VAL A 57 3.13 18.88 11.80
CA VAL A 57 3.53 19.88 12.81
C VAL A 57 4.92 20.45 12.54
N LEU A 58 5.89 19.60 12.18
CA LEU A 58 7.24 20.07 11.82
C LEU A 58 7.22 20.95 10.56
N LEU A 59 6.38 20.62 9.58
CA LEU A 59 6.17 21.44 8.39
C LEU A 59 5.53 22.79 8.73
N ASP A 60 4.54 22.82 9.62
CA ASP A 60 3.94 24.06 10.09
C ASP A 60 4.95 24.98 10.78
N GLN A 61 5.86 24.41 11.58
CA GLN A 61 6.93 25.17 12.25
C GLN A 61 7.96 25.69 11.24
N ALA A 62 8.38 24.85 10.30
CA ALA A 62 9.39 25.23 9.31
C ALA A 62 8.89 26.25 8.27
N LEU A 63 7.59 26.24 7.98
CA LEU A 63 6.94 27.16 7.03
C LEU A 63 6.16 28.29 7.72
N GLU A 64 6.26 28.42 9.06
CA GLU A 64 5.51 29.40 9.85
C GLU A 64 4.00 29.44 9.51
N ALA A 65 3.43 28.28 9.16
CA ALA A 65 2.07 28.18 8.63
C ALA A 65 0.99 28.20 9.73
N GLY A 66 1.38 28.33 11.00
CA GLY A 66 0.46 28.57 12.11
C GLY A 66 -0.51 27.43 12.39
N GLY A 67 -0.17 26.19 12.01
CA GLY A 67 -1.03 25.03 12.24
C GLY A 67 -1.96 24.66 11.07
N GLN A 68 -1.84 25.35 9.93
CA GLN A 68 -2.70 25.08 8.77
C GLN A 68 -2.51 23.66 8.20
N LEU A 69 -1.29 23.14 8.20
CA LEU A 69 -0.99 21.81 7.65
C LEU A 69 -1.39 20.70 8.63
N SER A 70 -1.14 20.88 9.92
CA SER A 70 -1.56 19.94 10.97
C SER A 70 -3.06 19.87 11.13
N ALA A 71 -3.80 20.99 10.95
CA ALA A 71 -5.26 20.99 10.94
C ALA A 71 -5.87 20.14 9.81
N MET A 72 -5.13 19.94 8.71
CA MET A 72 -5.54 19.08 7.59
C MET A 72 -5.26 17.59 7.83
N VAL A 73 -4.62 17.23 8.93
CA VAL A 73 -4.28 15.84 9.30
C VAL A 73 -5.00 15.47 10.59
N SER A 74 -5.80 14.41 10.53
CA SER A 74 -6.53 13.88 11.68
C SER A 74 -6.06 12.46 12.02
N GLU A 75 -5.70 12.24 13.29
CA GLU A 75 -5.50 10.90 13.83
C GLU A 75 -6.84 10.36 14.33
N VAL A 76 -7.34 9.32 13.67
CA VAL A 76 -8.54 8.61 14.13
C VAL A 76 -8.11 7.31 14.79
N SER A 77 -8.55 7.10 16.03
CA SER A 77 -8.41 5.80 16.70
C SER A 77 -9.32 4.79 16.00
N ALA A 78 -8.71 3.78 15.38
CA ALA A 78 -9.45 2.70 14.72
C ALA A 78 -10.28 1.85 15.71
N ASP A 79 -10.11 2.07 17.01
CA ASP A 79 -10.75 1.32 18.10
C ASP A 79 -12.22 1.71 18.32
N THR A 80 -12.66 2.83 17.74
CA THR A 80 -14.02 3.37 17.96
C THR A 80 -15.12 2.59 17.21
N GLY A 81 -14.76 1.53 16.47
CA GLY A 81 -15.68 0.72 15.65
C GLY A 81 -16.33 -0.47 16.34
N ARG A 82 -16.16 -0.68 17.66
CA ARG A 82 -16.82 -1.78 18.38
C ARG A 82 -17.80 -1.28 19.44
N ARG A 83 -18.74 -0.42 19.04
CA ARG A 83 -19.99 -0.29 19.80
C ARG A 83 -20.85 -1.49 19.43
N GLY A 84 -20.91 -2.45 20.36
CA GLY A 84 -21.59 -3.72 20.18
C GLY A 84 -23.06 -3.54 19.77
N VAL A 85 -23.36 -3.91 18.53
CA VAL A 85 -24.69 -4.43 18.21
C VAL A 85 -24.66 -5.89 18.61
N ALA A 86 -25.29 -6.19 19.75
CA ALA A 86 -25.72 -7.54 20.07
C ALA A 86 -26.73 -7.94 18.99
N VAL A 87 -26.32 -8.80 18.06
CA VAL A 87 -27.27 -9.48 17.18
C VAL A 87 -27.09 -10.96 17.42
N GLU A 88 -28.14 -11.49 18.04
CA GLU A 88 -28.34 -12.87 18.41
C GLU A 88 -28.32 -13.78 17.18
N GLN A 89 -27.80 -14.98 17.38
CA GLN A 89 -27.58 -16.02 16.39
C GLN A 89 -28.89 -16.45 15.70
N ALA A 90 -28.88 -16.65 14.38
CA ALA A 90 -29.52 -17.81 13.76
C ALA A 90 -29.12 -17.98 12.27
N MET A 91 -28.95 -19.26 11.91
CA MET A 91 -29.09 -19.90 10.59
C MET A 91 -27.82 -20.12 9.75
N VAL A 92 -27.63 -21.40 9.42
CA VAL A 92 -26.54 -22.05 8.69
C VAL A 92 -26.44 -21.50 7.25
N ALA A 93 -25.27 -20.96 6.89
CA ALA A 93 -24.89 -20.69 5.51
C ALA A 93 -23.73 -21.63 5.14
N MET A 94 -23.92 -22.43 4.08
CA MET A 94 -22.82 -23.16 3.43
C MET A 94 -21.67 -22.18 3.12
N PRO A 95 -20.41 -22.48 3.47
CA PRO A 95 -19.32 -21.54 3.26
C PRO A 95 -19.02 -21.41 1.76
N SER A 96 -19.56 -20.36 1.15
CA SER A 96 -19.24 -19.98 -0.22
C SER A 96 -17.96 -19.14 -0.25
N GLY A 97 -16.86 -19.77 -0.66
CA GLY A 97 -15.61 -19.09 -1.03
C GLY A 97 -14.70 -18.70 0.14
N LEU A 98 -13.39 -18.61 -0.17
CA LEU A 98 -12.25 -18.30 0.70
C LEU A 98 -12.60 -17.75 2.09
N GLU A 99 -12.93 -18.65 3.02
CA GLU A 99 -13.09 -18.27 4.42
C GLU A 99 -11.72 -17.88 4.97
N PHE A 100 -11.68 -16.78 5.73
CA PHE A 100 -10.48 -16.41 6.46
C PHE A 100 -10.11 -17.56 7.40
N ALA A 101 -8.87 -18.03 7.29
CA ALA A 101 -8.40 -19.16 8.08
C ALA A 101 -8.69 -18.94 9.58
N PRO A 102 -9.26 -19.94 10.28
CA PRO A 102 -9.66 -19.80 11.68
C PRO A 102 -8.47 -19.53 12.61
N ASP A 103 -7.26 -19.84 12.17
CA ASP A 103 -6.01 -19.49 12.83
C ASP A 103 -4.96 -19.01 11.82
N TRP A 104 -4.08 -18.09 12.26
CA TRP A 104 -3.07 -17.48 11.41
C TRP A 104 -2.03 -18.49 10.90
N ARG A 105 -1.74 -19.56 11.67
CA ARG A 105 -0.81 -20.61 11.23
C ARG A 105 -1.41 -21.41 10.08
N HIS A 106 -2.70 -21.76 10.22
CA HIS A 106 -3.44 -22.44 9.17
C HIS A 106 -3.49 -21.59 7.88
N GLY A 107 -3.64 -20.27 8.01
CA GLY A 107 -3.56 -19.35 6.87
C GLY A 107 -2.19 -19.35 6.17
N ILE A 108 -1.10 -19.44 6.93
CA ILE A 108 0.26 -19.54 6.36
C ILE A 108 0.44 -20.87 5.64
N ASP A 109 0.00 -21.98 6.23
CA ASP A 109 0.15 -23.31 5.63
C ASP A 109 -0.58 -23.38 4.27
N VAL A 110 -1.82 -22.90 4.20
CA VAL A 110 -2.59 -22.82 2.95
C VAL A 110 -1.88 -21.95 1.91
N ALA A 111 -1.38 -20.77 2.29
CA ALA A 111 -0.70 -19.87 1.37
C ALA A 111 0.61 -20.47 0.82
N VAL A 112 1.38 -21.15 1.67
CA VAL A 112 2.62 -21.84 1.29
C VAL A 112 2.34 -22.98 0.32
N ASP A 113 1.29 -23.77 0.57
CA ASP A 113 0.93 -24.90 -0.29
C ASP A 113 0.42 -24.44 -1.67
N LEU A 114 -0.39 -23.38 -1.70
CA LEU A 114 -0.84 -22.77 -2.96
C LEU A 114 0.34 -22.21 -3.77
N TRP A 115 1.28 -21.53 -3.13
CA TRP A 115 2.48 -20.99 -3.79
C TRP A 115 3.38 -22.10 -4.33
N ARG A 116 3.59 -23.17 -3.55
CA ARG A 116 4.42 -24.33 -3.97
C ARG A 116 3.81 -25.02 -5.19
N GLY A 117 2.49 -25.24 -5.19
CA GLY A 117 1.78 -25.82 -6.33
C GLY A 117 1.87 -24.97 -7.60
N ASP A 118 1.74 -23.64 -7.48
CA ASP A 118 1.89 -22.72 -8.61
C ASP A 118 3.32 -22.73 -9.17
N MET A 119 4.35 -22.72 -8.31
CA MET A 119 5.74 -22.79 -8.73
C MET A 119 6.08 -24.10 -9.44
N GLN A 120 5.53 -25.22 -8.97
CA GLN A 120 5.74 -26.52 -9.59
C GLN A 120 5.09 -26.59 -10.98
N ARG A 121 3.88 -26.04 -11.12
CA ARG A 121 3.20 -25.90 -12.42
C ARG A 121 4.01 -25.05 -13.40
N ARG A 122 4.57 -23.92 -12.95
CA ARG A 122 5.43 -23.05 -13.78
C ARG A 122 6.74 -23.73 -14.19
N ASN A 123 7.35 -24.52 -13.32
CA ASN A 123 8.56 -25.28 -13.66
C ASN A 123 8.28 -26.37 -14.70
N LEU A 124 7.15 -27.08 -14.59
CA LEU A 124 6.74 -28.05 -15.60
C LEU A 124 6.53 -27.39 -16.96
N LEU A 125 5.87 -26.23 -17.00
CA LEU A 125 5.68 -25.45 -18.24
C LEU A 125 7.00 -24.92 -18.83
N ARG A 126 8.05 -24.75 -18.03
CA ARG A 126 9.40 -24.39 -18.53
C ARG A 126 10.18 -25.59 -19.07
N GLN A 127 9.88 -26.82 -18.64
CA GLN A 127 10.57 -28.04 -19.08
C GLN A 127 9.97 -28.68 -20.33
N VAL A 128 8.73 -28.37 -20.69
CA VAL A 128 8.21 -28.67 -22.04
C VAL A 128 8.79 -27.68 -23.05
N GLY A 129 10.00 -27.97 -23.50
CA GLY A 129 10.56 -27.34 -24.69
C GLY A 129 9.72 -27.71 -25.92
N PHE A 130 9.37 -26.72 -26.74
CA PHE A 130 8.81 -26.95 -28.07
C PHE A 130 9.79 -27.83 -28.87
N SER A 131 9.46 -29.11 -29.06
CA SER A 131 10.17 -29.95 -30.03
C SER A 131 9.57 -29.70 -31.41
N ALA A 132 10.11 -28.70 -32.10
CA ALA A 132 9.83 -28.44 -33.51
C ALA A 132 10.97 -29.03 -34.37
N THR A 133 11.04 -30.36 -34.45
CA THR A 133 11.81 -31.03 -35.51
C THR A 133 10.85 -31.45 -36.62
N ALA A 134 10.75 -30.62 -37.66
CA ALA A 134 10.17 -31.04 -38.94
C ALA A 134 11.25 -31.82 -39.71
N SER A 135 11.17 -33.15 -39.69
CA SER A 135 11.94 -34.02 -40.59
C SER A 135 11.16 -34.19 -41.90
N CYS A 136 11.62 -33.53 -42.97
CA CYS A 136 11.10 -33.80 -44.31
C CYS A 136 12.06 -34.79 -45.01
N GLN A 137 11.71 -36.08 -44.95
CA GLN A 137 12.39 -37.17 -45.65
C GLN A 137 11.53 -37.64 -46.84
N ARG A 138 12.13 -37.63 -48.05
CA ARG A 138 11.67 -38.18 -49.36
C ARG A 138 10.52 -37.42 -50.07
N ARG A 139 10.36 -37.41 -51.40
CA ARG A 139 11.08 -37.75 -52.67
C ARG A 139 9.97 -37.76 -53.75
N CYS A 140 10.20 -37.21 -54.96
CA CYS A 140 9.60 -37.56 -56.28
C CYS A 140 10.01 -36.44 -57.26
N ASP A 141 10.98 -36.65 -58.14
CA ASP A 141 10.90 -37.26 -59.50
C ASP A 141 10.68 -36.21 -60.58
N GLY A 142 11.64 -36.16 -61.52
CA GLY A 142 11.70 -35.32 -62.72
C GLY A 142 12.98 -35.62 -63.48
#